data_AF-A0A0C9ZJ03-F1
#
_entry.id   AF-A0A0C9ZJ03-F1
#
_cell.length_a   1.000
_cell.length_b   1.000
_cell.length_c   1.000
_cell.angle_alpha   90.00
_cell.angle_beta   90.00
_cell.angle_gamma   90.00
#
_symmetry.space_group_name_H-M   'P 1'
#
loop_
_entity.id
_entity.type
_entity.pdbx_description
1 polymer ?
#
loop_
_entity_poly.entity_id
_entity_poly.type
_entity_poly.pdbx_seq_one_letter_code
_entity_poly.pdbx_strand_id
1 'polypeptide(L)' 'MEITPTAQEQGQLSIEEEFGSYIATTSQADADVLTFWELEHMRFPMIYLIAMDYLPVQPSSVPCEHIFLLSAETNTKK' A
#
# COMPACT_ATOMS: atom_id res chain seq x y z
N MET A 1 11.65 -41.64 -6.56
CA MET A 1 12.28 -40.30 -6.71
C MET A 1 11.59 -39.42 -5.70
N GLU A 2 12.23 -39.26 -4.54
CA GLU A 2 11.73 -38.46 -3.43
C GLU A 2 11.98 -36.99 -3.79
N ILE A 3 10.89 -36.25 -3.99
CA ILE A 3 10.92 -34.80 -4.08
C ILE A 3 11.04 -34.26 -2.66
N THR A 4 12.26 -34.01 -2.21
CA THR A 4 12.54 -33.21 -1.02
C THR A 4 11.92 -31.82 -1.20
N PRO A 5 11.01 -31.37 -0.31
CA PRO A 5 10.48 -30.03 -0.39
C PRO A 5 11.59 -29.06 0.05
N THR A 6 11.94 -28.15 -0.85
CA THR A 6 12.86 -27.04 -0.58
C THR A 6 12.23 -26.09 0.43
N ALA A 7 13.04 -25.68 1.40
CA ALA A 7 12.72 -24.88 2.57
C ALA A 7 12.26 -23.43 2.26
N GLN A 8 11.17 -23.27 1.52
CA GLN A 8 10.47 -21.99 1.32
C GLN A 8 9.06 -21.96 1.91
N GLU A 9 8.60 -23.03 2.55
CA GLU A 9 7.36 -23.06 3.34
C GLU A 9 7.58 -22.58 4.77
N GLN A 10 8.19 -21.40 4.94
CA GLN A 10 8.19 -20.72 6.23
C GLN A 10 7.19 -19.57 6.18
N GLY A 11 5.93 -19.89 6.46
CA GLY A 11 4.91 -18.91 6.86
C GLY A 11 4.05 -18.30 5.74
N GLN A 12 3.89 -18.98 4.60
CA GLN A 12 2.95 -18.50 3.57
C GLN A 12 1.53 -18.91 3.95
N LEU A 13 0.83 -18.04 4.70
CA LEU A 13 -0.64 -18.04 4.67
C LEU A 13 -1.06 -18.05 3.20
N SER A 14 -2.04 -18.89 2.84
CA SER A 14 -2.59 -18.83 1.49
C SER A 14 -3.13 -17.41 1.27
N ILE A 15 -2.98 -16.87 0.05
CA ILE A 15 -3.41 -15.50 -0.27
C ILE A 15 -4.89 -15.31 0.09
N GLU A 16 -5.69 -16.36 -0.06
CA GLU A 16 -7.10 -16.41 0.32
C GLU A 16 -7.32 -16.30 1.83
N GLU A 17 -6.45 -16.90 2.66
CA GLU A 17 -6.49 -16.80 4.12
C GLU A 17 -6.08 -15.41 4.60
N GLU A 18 -5.01 -14.86 4.02
CA GLU A 18 -4.55 -13.49 4.27
C GLU A 18 -5.66 -12.48 3.94
N PHE A 19 -6.27 -12.64 2.76
CA PHE A 19 -7.38 -11.80 2.32
C PHE A 19 -8.62 -11.96 3.20
N GLY A 20 -8.99 -13.19 3.57
CA GLY A 20 -10.09 -13.44 4.49
C GLY A 20 -9.88 -12.79 5.85
N SER A 21 -8.66 -12.85 6.38
CA SER A 21 -8.29 -12.19 7.63
C SER A 21 -8.30 -10.67 7.51
N TYR A 22 -7.84 -10.11 6.38
CA TYR A 22 -7.89 -8.68 6.11
C TYR A 22 -9.32 -8.15 6.07
N ILE A 23 -10.24 -8.80 5.35
CA ILE A 23 -11.65 -8.39 5.27
C ILE A 23 -12.37 -8.49 6.62
N ALA A 24 -11.98 -9.45 7.47
CA ALA A 24 -12.51 -9.57 8.82
C ALA A 24 -11.91 -8.55 9.81
N THR A 25 -10.82 -7.88 9.44
CA THR A 25 -10.15 -6.88 10.29
C THR A 25 -10.92 -5.55 10.24
N THR A 26 -11.27 -5.02 11.40
CA THR A 26 -11.91 -3.70 11.52
C THR A 26 -10.87 -2.65 11.94
N SER A 27 -10.79 -1.56 11.17
CA SER A 27 -10.00 -0.37 11.54
C SER A 27 -10.91 0.75 12.04
N GLN A 28 -10.33 1.73 12.74
CA GLN A 28 -11.04 2.98 13.03
C GLN A 28 -11.24 3.76 11.72
N ALA A 29 -12.35 4.51 11.60
CA ALA A 29 -12.71 5.20 10.37
C ALA A 29 -11.77 6.36 10.01
N ASP A 30 -11.11 6.93 11.01
CA ASP A 30 -10.14 8.04 10.92
C ASP A 30 -8.69 7.57 11.08
N ALA A 31 -8.46 6.25 11.10
CA ALA A 31 -7.12 5.72 11.22
C ALA A 31 -6.25 6.15 10.03
N ASP A 32 -5.04 6.58 10.33
CA ASP A 32 -4.02 6.85 9.33
C ASP A 32 -3.65 5.54 8.61
N VAL A 33 -3.86 5.53 7.29
CA VAL A 33 -3.70 4.34 6.45
C VAL A 33 -2.24 3.87 6.41
N LEU A 34 -1.27 4.79 6.47
CA LEU A 34 0.15 4.42 6.48
C LEU A 34 0.54 3.77 7.81
N THR A 35 0.04 4.30 8.92
CA THR A 35 0.25 3.77 10.27
C THR A 35 -0.36 2.38 10.41
N PHE A 36 -1.54 2.16 9.83
CA PHE A 36 -2.15 0.83 9.76
C PHE A 36 -1.22 -0.18 9.08
N TRP A 37 -0.72 0.15 7.88
CA TRP A 37 0.14 -0.75 7.12
C TRP A 37 1.52 -0.94 7.77
N GLU A 38 2.06 0.06 8.45
CA GLU A 38 3.31 -0.07 9.20
C GLU A 38 3.17 -1.09 10.35
N LEU A 39 2.02 -1.13 11.02
CA LEU A 39 1.75 -2.09 12.11
C LEU A 39 1.40 -3.49 11.60
N GLU A 40 0.69 -3.59 10.47
CA GLU A 40 0.13 -4.86 10.00
C GLU A 40 0.94 -5.52 8.86
N HIS A 41 2.07 -4.95 8.44
CA HIS A 41 2.89 -5.47 7.32
C HIS A 41 3.34 -6.93 7.52
N MET A 42 3.59 -7.36 8.76
CA MET A 42 3.95 -8.75 9.05
C MET A 42 2.76 -9.70 9.02
N ARG A 43 1.55 -9.18 9.28
CA ARG A 43 0.31 -9.98 9.29
C ARG A 43 -0.26 -10.16 7.88
N PHE A 44 -0.06 -9.15 7.03
CA PHE A 44 -0.56 -9.14 5.66
C PHE A 44 0.57 -8.82 4.66
N PRO A 45 1.56 -9.70 4.49
CA PRO A 45 2.74 -9.41 3.69
C PRO A 45 2.43 -9.20 2.19
N MET A 46 1.53 -9.97 1.59
CA MET A 46 1.19 -9.81 0.17
C MET A 46 0.29 -8.60 -0.07
N ILE A 47 -0.72 -8.41 0.78
CA ILE A 47 -1.64 -7.27 0.65
C ILE A 47 -0.89 -5.96 0.96
N TYR A 48 0.05 -5.98 1.90
CA TYR A 48 0.92 -4.84 2.18
C TYR A 48 1.71 -4.41 0.93
N LEU A 49 2.32 -5.35 0.22
CA LEU A 49 3.05 -5.04 -1.02
C LEU A 49 2.14 -4.38 -2.06
N ILE A 50 0.94 -4.94 -2.27
CA ILE A 50 -0.07 -4.36 -3.16
C ILE A 50 -0.45 -2.95 -2.68
N ALA A 51 -0.73 -2.78 -1.39
CA ALA A 51 -1.10 -1.49 -0.82
C ALA A 51 0.01 -0.44 -1.02
N MET A 52 1.28 -0.81 -0.86
CA MET A 52 2.40 0.11 -1.09
C MET A 52 2.57 0.49 -2.56
N ASP A 53 2.13 -0.34 -3.51
CA ASP A 53 2.12 0.03 -4.94
C ASP A 53 0.98 1.02 -5.27
N TYR A 54 -0.18 0.88 -4.62
CA TYR A 54 -1.37 1.68 -4.93
C TYR A 54 -1.50 2.97 -4.11
N LEU A 55 -1.11 2.99 -2.83
CA LEU A 55 -1.27 4.16 -1.97
C LEU A 55 -0.51 5.42 -2.45
N PRO A 56 0.69 5.31 -3.04
CA PRO A 56 1.39 6.46 -3.59
C PRO A 56 0.78 6.96 -4.90
N VAL A 57 -0.14 6.20 -5.52
CA VAL A 57 -0.79 6.62 -6.77
C VAL A 57 -1.67 7.82 -6.47
N GLN A 58 -1.29 8.93 -7.08
CA GLN A 58 -1.94 10.19 -6.80
C GLN A 58 -3.37 10.20 -7.36
N PRO A 59 -4.38 10.56 -6.56
CA PRO A 59 -5.76 10.58 -7.03
C PRO A 59 -6.03 11.73 -8.01
N SER A 60 -5.17 12.75 -8.04
CA SER A 60 -5.26 13.88 -8.97
C SER A 60 -4.24 13.74 -10.10
N SER A 61 -4.67 14.12 -11.30
CA SER A 61 -3.80 14.29 -12.48
C SER A 61 -2.82 15.45 -12.34
N VAL A 62 -3.02 16.33 -11.36
CA VAL A 62 -2.12 17.45 -11.07
C VAL A 62 -1.63 17.34 -9.62
N PRO A 63 -0.61 16.50 -9.38
CA PRO A 63 0.02 16.34 -8.06
C PRO A 63 0.47 17.62 -7.37
N CYS A 64 0.85 18.58 -8.21
CA CYS A 64 1.65 19.71 -7.86
C CYS A 64 0.88 21.01 -8.10
N GLU A 65 -0.45 21.02 -8.08
CA GLU A 65 -1.27 22.22 -8.32
C GLU A 65 -0.76 23.40 -7.51
N HIS A 66 -0.42 23.18 -6.23
CA HIS A 66 0.14 24.21 -5.38
C HIS A 66 1.49 24.73 -5.90
N ILE A 67 2.40 23.85 -6.33
CA ILE A 67 3.70 24.25 -6.91
C ILE A 67 3.51 24.96 -8.27
N PHE A 68 2.56 24.51 -9.09
CA PHE A 68 2.20 25.18 -10.35
C PHE A 68 1.63 26.58 -10.10
N LEU A 69 0.74 26.73 -9.10
CA LEU A 69 0.18 28.01 -8.68
C LEU A 69 1.26 28.95 -8.14
N LEU A 70 2.20 28.44 -7.34
CA LEU A 70 3.38 29.20 -6.87
C LEU A 70 4.27 29.68 -8.03
N SER A 71 4.37 28.91 -9.11
CA SER A 71 5.16 29.29 -10.29
C SER A 71 4.48 30.32 -11.21
N ALA A 72 3.19 30.61 -10.99
CA ALA A 72 2.40 31.50 -11.86
C ALA A 72 2.96 32.93 -11.92
N GLU A 73 3.58 33.40 -10.83
CA GLU A 73 4.19 34.73 -10.74
C GLU A 73 5.44 34.86 -11.64
N THR A 74 6.18 33.77 -11.87
CA THR A 74 7.39 33.76 -12.71
C THR A 74 7.13 33.28 -14.15
N ASN A 75 6.08 32.48 -14.36
CA ASN A 75 5.81 31.82 -15.64
C ASN A 75 4.88 32.61 -16.59
N THR A 76 4.28 33.71 -16.13
CA THR A 76 3.46 34.56 -17.00
C THR A 76 4.33 35.63 -17.64
N LYS A 77 4.54 35.54 -18.96
CA LYS A 77 5.06 36.69 -19.73
C LYS A 77 4.01 37.79 -19.73
N LYS A 78 4.43 39.01 -19.39
CA LYS A 78 3.60 40.22 -19.47
C LYS A 78 3.18 40.53 -20.90
#